data_AF-A0A376DSC5-F1
#
_entry.id   AF-A0A376DSC5-F1
#
_cell.length_a   1.000
_cell.length_b   1.000
_cell.length_c   1.000
_cell.angle_alpha   90.00
_cell.angle_beta   90.00
_cell.angle_gamma   90.00
#
_symmetry.space_group_name_H-M   'P 1'
#
loop_
_entity.id
_entity.type
_entity.pdbx_description
1 polymer ?
#
loop_
_entity_poly.entity_id
_entity_poly.type
_entity_poly.pdbx_seq_one_letter_code
_entity_poly.pdbx_strand_id
1 'polypeptide(L)'
;MDQTDSFFYVYGGITLYVGANQESVSIISNLVSSDKSDALLRALHTTKDSYDYYFPLAKSTSEDEDDDGAIGEKDFLLKGWIREFKSEYEGLDSQDELFNNNQKGSLVLDEGLQKRYDVTYDESYKMGYAKNSLISLFENWNEISNDEHRNRKYNTGVESSGSILKISKEFLVEFLKQEKKDLILRCIIDRQLEERHYRERDSDNRYQVKLYLIKANGTVKTLRGVNYKIG
;
A
#
# COMPACT_ATOMS: atom_id res chain seq x y z
N MET A 1 5.48 20.61 -19.04
CA MET A 1 6.46 19.52 -19.25
C MET A 1 6.05 18.47 -18.24
N ASP A 2 5.14 17.59 -18.62
CA ASP A 2 4.65 16.54 -17.71
C ASP A 2 5.83 15.60 -17.44
N GLN A 3 6.45 15.74 -16.27
CA GLN A 3 7.19 14.63 -15.69
C GLN A 3 6.14 13.59 -15.34
N THR A 4 5.86 12.68 -16.28
CA THR A 4 5.09 11.48 -16.00
C THR A 4 5.83 10.76 -14.88
N ASP A 5 5.32 10.83 -13.66
CA ASP A 5 5.91 10.21 -12.48
C ASP A 5 6.24 8.74 -12.82
N SER A 6 7.53 8.37 -12.85
CA SER A 6 7.99 7.06 -13.32
C SER A 6 7.62 5.93 -12.38
N PHE A 7 7.07 6.25 -11.21
CA PHE A 7 6.76 5.31 -10.16
C PHE A 7 5.25 5.17 -9.92
N PHE A 8 4.89 4.04 -9.32
CA PHE A 8 3.54 3.68 -8.95
C PHE A 8 3.49 3.31 -7.47
N TYR A 9 2.53 3.86 -6.73
CA TYR A 9 2.32 3.59 -5.31
C TYR A 9 1.72 2.18 -5.15
N VAL A 10 2.45 1.25 -4.55
CA VAL A 10 2.02 -0.16 -4.46
C VAL A 10 1.67 -0.59 -3.03
N TYR A 11 2.19 0.12 -2.04
CA TYR A 11 1.91 -0.12 -0.64
C TYR A 11 2.19 1.16 0.15
N GLY A 12 1.43 1.43 1.21
CA GLY A 12 1.77 2.49 2.13
C GLY A 12 0.60 3.01 2.96
N GLY A 13 0.92 3.91 3.87
CA GLY A 13 -0.03 4.68 4.66
C GLY A 13 0.40 6.14 4.70
N ILE A 14 -0.55 7.07 4.55
CA ILE A 14 -0.34 8.50 4.78
C ILE A 14 -1.38 8.94 5.79
N THR A 15 -0.96 9.72 6.78
CA THR A 15 -1.88 10.46 7.65
C THR A 15 -1.58 11.94 7.54
N LEU A 16 -2.63 12.73 7.32
CA LEU A 16 -2.61 14.18 7.21
C LEU A 16 -3.46 14.79 8.32
N TYR A 17 -2.94 15.80 9.00
CA TYR A 17 -3.69 16.62 9.93
C TYR A 17 -3.80 18.06 9.40
N VAL A 18 -5.00 18.62 9.51
CA VAL A 18 -5.29 20.04 9.27
C VAL A 18 -6.09 20.55 10.46
N GLY A 19 -5.39 21.15 11.42
CA GLY A 19 -5.94 21.43 12.74
C GLY A 19 -6.45 20.16 13.42
N ALA A 20 -7.72 20.14 13.82
CA ALA A 20 -8.36 18.98 14.44
C ALA A 20 -8.93 17.95 13.43
N ASN A 21 -8.85 18.21 12.13
CA ASN A 21 -9.26 17.26 11.10
C ASN A 21 -8.10 16.33 10.74
N GLN A 22 -8.45 15.07 10.48
CA GLN A 22 -7.51 14.03 10.08
C GLN A 22 -8.01 13.35 8.80
N GLU A 23 -7.11 13.12 7.86
CA GLU A 23 -7.32 12.20 6.74
C GLU A 23 -6.24 11.12 6.78
N SER A 24 -6.63 9.87 6.60
CA SER A 24 -5.68 8.77 6.41
C SER A 24 -5.96 8.04 5.11
N VAL A 25 -4.88 7.67 4.42
CA VAL A 25 -4.91 6.92 3.17
C VAL A 25 -4.09 5.66 3.38
N SER A 26 -4.68 4.49 3.11
CA SER A 26 -3.98 3.19 3.14
C SER A 26 -4.02 2.55 1.76
N ILE A 27 -2.85 2.20 1.23
CA ILE A 27 -2.67 1.55 -0.07
C ILE A 27 -2.06 0.17 0.18
N ILE A 28 -2.69 -0.87 -0.34
CA ILE A 28 -2.13 -2.23 -0.38
C ILE A 28 -2.41 -2.85 -1.74
N SER A 29 -1.43 -3.58 -2.28
CA SER A 29 -1.58 -4.29 -3.54
C SER A 29 -1.25 -5.77 -3.45
N ASN A 30 -1.93 -6.57 -4.26
CA ASN A 30 -1.79 -8.02 -4.31
C ASN A 30 -1.80 -8.56 -5.74
N LEU A 31 -1.09 -9.66 -5.95
CA LEU A 31 -1.09 -10.40 -7.21
C LEU A 31 -2.37 -11.23 -7.34
N VAL A 32 -2.96 -11.21 -8.53
CA VAL A 32 -4.19 -11.94 -8.85
C VAL A 32 -4.10 -12.66 -10.20
N SER A 33 -4.92 -13.70 -10.38
CA SER A 33 -5.00 -14.44 -11.64
C SER A 33 -5.55 -13.55 -12.76
N SER A 34 -4.83 -13.43 -13.88
CA SER A 34 -5.18 -12.49 -14.95
C SER A 34 -6.51 -12.79 -15.66
N ASP A 35 -6.93 -14.06 -15.69
CA ASP A 35 -8.17 -14.53 -16.31
C ASP A 35 -9.41 -14.29 -15.44
N LYS A 36 -9.24 -14.22 -14.10
CA LYS A 36 -10.32 -13.98 -13.13
C LYS A 36 -10.30 -12.59 -12.50
N SER A 37 -9.28 -11.78 -12.73
CA SER A 37 -9.09 -10.50 -12.04
C SER A 37 -10.23 -9.50 -12.25
N ASP A 38 -10.83 -9.47 -13.44
CA ASP A 38 -12.02 -8.64 -13.72
C ASP A 38 -13.26 -9.09 -12.92
N ALA A 39 -13.41 -10.40 -12.68
CA ALA A 39 -14.48 -10.93 -11.84
C ALA A 39 -14.23 -10.63 -10.36
N LEU A 40 -12.98 -10.77 -9.90
CA LEU A 40 -12.57 -10.42 -8.54
C LEU A 40 -12.82 -8.93 -8.24
N LEU A 41 -12.44 -8.04 -9.16
CA LEU A 41 -12.70 -6.59 -9.01
C LEU A 41 -14.19 -6.31 -8.81
N ARG A 42 -15.06 -7.00 -9.57
CA ARG A 42 -16.52 -6.86 -9.43
C ARG A 42 -17.03 -7.40 -8.11
N ALA A 43 -16.53 -8.56 -7.67
CA ALA A 43 -16.91 -9.19 -6.42
C ALA A 43 -16.56 -8.30 -5.22
N LEU A 44 -15.31 -7.81 -5.15
CA LEU A 44 -14.84 -6.97 -4.05
C LEU A 44 -15.64 -5.68 -3.91
N HIS A 45 -16.11 -5.09 -5.01
CA HIS A 45 -16.95 -3.90 -4.95
C HIS A 45 -18.34 -4.11 -4.33
N THR A 46 -18.76 -5.36 -4.11
CA THR A 46 -20.02 -5.66 -3.42
C THR A 46 -19.88 -5.59 -1.89
N THR A 47 -18.66 -5.71 -1.37
CA THR A 47 -18.31 -5.70 0.07
C THR A 47 -18.65 -4.37 0.71
N LYS A 48 -19.50 -4.37 1.74
CA LYS A 48 -20.09 -3.17 2.37
C LYS A 48 -19.17 -2.48 3.38
N ASP A 49 -18.43 -3.27 4.15
CA ASP A 49 -17.51 -2.75 5.16
C ASP A 49 -16.09 -2.66 4.60
N SER A 50 -15.42 -1.53 4.82
CA SER A 50 -14.04 -1.27 4.46
C SER A 50 -13.07 -2.15 5.24
N TYR A 51 -13.47 -2.62 6.43
CA TYR A 51 -12.70 -3.57 7.23
C TYR A 51 -12.72 -5.00 6.66
N ASP A 52 -13.69 -5.35 5.82
CA ASP A 52 -13.80 -6.69 5.22
C ASP A 52 -12.83 -6.90 4.05
N TYR A 53 -12.14 -5.85 3.59
CA TYR A 53 -11.17 -5.96 2.49
C TYR A 53 -9.80 -6.43 2.98
N TYR A 54 -9.66 -7.73 3.17
CA TYR A 54 -8.39 -8.34 3.55
C TYR A 54 -7.43 -8.48 2.35
N PHE A 55 -6.26 -7.85 2.45
CA PHE A 55 -5.21 -7.81 1.43
C PHE A 55 -3.88 -8.19 2.12
N PRO A 56 -3.36 -9.42 1.93
CA PRO A 56 -2.23 -9.92 2.70
C PRO A 56 -0.87 -9.36 2.23
N LEU A 57 0.09 -9.26 3.16
CA LEU A 57 1.52 -9.12 2.84
C LEU A 57 2.12 -10.47 2.41
N ALA A 58 3.30 -10.43 1.78
CA ALA A 58 4.10 -11.63 1.54
C ALA A 58 4.69 -12.11 2.88
N LYS A 59 4.50 -13.39 3.21
CA LYS A 59 5.07 -14.02 4.40
C LYS A 59 6.57 -14.30 4.21
N SER A 60 7.30 -14.31 5.31
CA SER A 60 8.65 -14.89 5.36
C SER A 60 8.54 -16.42 5.27
N THR A 61 9.53 -17.08 4.66
CA THR A 61 9.62 -18.55 4.52
C THR A 61 9.61 -19.33 5.86
N SER A 62 9.53 -18.63 7.00
CA SER A 62 9.57 -19.14 8.37
C SER A 62 8.22 -19.12 9.09
N GLU A 63 7.16 -18.58 8.49
CA GLU A 63 5.82 -18.52 9.10
C GLU A 63 4.91 -19.59 8.49
N ASP A 64 4.19 -20.32 9.34
CA ASP A 64 3.33 -21.44 8.97
C ASP A 64 2.39 -21.09 7.79
N GLU A 65 2.40 -21.94 6.76
CA GLU A 65 1.65 -21.81 5.49
C GLU A 65 0.12 -22.09 5.61
N ASP A 66 -0.37 -22.34 6.83
CA ASP A 66 -1.68 -22.97 7.08
C ASP A 66 -2.80 -22.01 7.56
N ASP A 67 -2.58 -20.70 7.69
CA ASP A 67 -3.62 -19.73 8.08
C ASP A 67 -3.34 -18.31 7.52
N ASP A 68 -3.85 -18.02 6.32
CA ASP A 68 -3.20 -17.03 5.45
C ASP A 68 -4.12 -15.97 4.83
N GLY A 69 -5.43 -16.20 4.73
CA GLY A 69 -6.35 -15.33 4.00
C GLY A 69 -6.01 -15.08 2.51
N ALA A 70 -4.86 -15.58 2.03
CA ALA A 70 -4.48 -15.65 0.64
C ALA A 70 -5.37 -16.70 -0.04
N ILE A 71 -6.12 -16.27 -1.03
CA ILE A 71 -6.96 -17.19 -1.79
C ILE A 71 -6.04 -17.89 -2.77
N GLY A 72 -5.81 -19.19 -2.55
CA GLY A 72 -5.04 -20.09 -3.41
C GLY A 72 -5.90 -21.24 -3.94
N GLU A 73 -7.20 -21.01 -4.16
CA GLU A 73 -8.06 -22.01 -4.79
C GLU A 73 -7.68 -22.16 -6.27
N LYS A 74 -7.96 -23.35 -6.83
CA LYS A 74 -7.47 -23.83 -8.14
C LYS A 74 -7.53 -22.80 -9.29
N ASP A 75 -8.47 -21.85 -9.22
CA ASP A 75 -8.69 -20.81 -10.24
C ASP A 75 -8.59 -19.36 -9.73
N PHE A 76 -8.49 -19.10 -8.41
CA PHE A 76 -8.48 -17.76 -7.83
C PHE A 76 -7.22 -17.53 -7.00
N LEU A 77 -6.45 -16.51 -7.38
CA LEU A 77 -5.27 -16.06 -6.64
C LEU A 77 -5.52 -14.67 -6.04
N LEU A 78 -5.21 -14.50 -4.76
CA LEU A 78 -4.96 -13.21 -4.11
C LEU A 78 -3.72 -13.39 -3.22
N LYS A 79 -2.55 -12.95 -3.69
CA LYS A 79 -1.26 -13.22 -3.01
C LYS A 79 -0.51 -11.93 -2.69
N GLY A 80 0.03 -11.84 -1.48
CA GLY A 80 0.99 -10.81 -1.08
C GLY A 80 2.31 -10.93 -1.84
N TRP A 81 2.86 -9.80 -2.28
CA TRP A 81 4.13 -9.74 -3.02
C TRP A 81 5.11 -8.70 -2.47
N ILE A 82 4.65 -7.92 -1.49
CA ILE A 82 5.45 -6.99 -0.70
C ILE A 82 5.60 -7.59 0.68
N ARG A 83 6.81 -7.57 1.22
CA ARG A 83 7.16 -8.03 2.57
C ARG A 83 7.58 -6.84 3.41
N GLU A 84 7.15 -6.86 4.68
CA GLU A 84 7.69 -5.95 5.68
C GLU A 84 8.99 -6.52 6.24
N PHE A 85 10.06 -5.76 6.11
CA PHE A 85 11.35 -6.04 6.72
C PHE A 85 11.48 -5.17 7.97
N LYS A 86 11.17 -5.75 9.13
CA LYS A 86 11.28 -5.07 10.43
C LYS A 86 12.02 -5.95 11.44
N SER A 87 12.65 -5.31 12.42
CA SER A 87 13.12 -5.99 13.63
C SER A 87 11.91 -6.48 14.43
N GLU A 88 11.98 -7.70 14.96
CA GLU A 88 10.95 -8.25 15.86
C GLU A 88 10.85 -7.46 17.17
N TYR A 89 11.94 -6.82 17.58
CA TYR A 89 12.01 -6.04 18.82
C TYR A 89 12.01 -4.56 18.53
N GLU A 90 11.14 -3.83 19.22
CA GLU A 90 11.26 -2.39 19.35
C GLU A 90 12.52 -2.09 20.16
N GLY A 91 13.56 -1.58 19.49
CA GLY A 91 14.81 -1.22 20.14
C GLY A 91 14.68 0.01 21.05
N LEU A 92 15.84 0.52 21.46
CA LEU A 92 15.98 1.72 22.30
C LEU A 92 15.34 2.98 21.67
N ASP A 93 15.11 2.97 20.35
CA ASP A 93 14.46 4.02 19.57
C ASP A 93 13.08 4.44 20.09
N SER A 94 12.37 3.58 20.84
CA SER A 94 11.12 3.96 21.50
C SER A 94 11.28 5.04 22.58
N GLN A 95 12.50 5.22 23.08
CA GLN A 95 12.89 6.21 24.09
C GLN A 95 13.68 7.38 23.49
N ASP A 96 13.89 7.39 22.17
CA ASP A 96 14.65 8.44 21.49
C ASP A 96 13.70 9.52 20.95
N GLU A 97 13.76 10.71 21.55
CA GLU A 97 12.98 11.88 21.13
C GLU A 97 13.33 12.33 19.69
N LEU A 98 14.51 11.97 19.17
CA LEU A 98 14.93 12.28 17.80
C LEU A 98 14.43 11.26 16.76
N PHE A 99 14.00 10.07 17.18
CA PHE A 99 13.49 9.02 16.29
C PHE A 99 12.18 9.44 15.60
N ASN A 100 11.44 10.37 16.23
CA ASN A 100 10.23 11.00 15.72
C ASN A 100 9.20 9.97 15.19
N ASN A 101 9.11 8.79 15.83
CA ASN A 101 8.17 7.71 15.49
C ASN A 101 8.08 7.35 13.99
N ASN A 102 9.17 7.48 13.25
CA ASN A 102 9.24 7.01 11.88
C ASN A 102 9.02 5.48 11.83
N GLN A 103 8.39 4.95 10.76
CA GLN A 103 8.14 3.50 10.67
C GLN A 103 9.44 2.71 10.86
N LYS A 104 9.41 1.77 11.82
CA LYS A 104 10.50 0.83 12.12
C LYS A 104 10.47 -0.30 11.11
N GLY A 105 11.27 -0.16 10.05
CA GLY A 105 11.44 -1.17 9.01
C GLY A 105 11.32 -0.59 7.61
N SER A 106 11.48 -1.48 6.63
CA SER A 106 11.37 -1.18 5.20
C SER A 106 10.40 -2.13 4.53
N LEU A 107 9.86 -1.71 3.40
CA LEU A 107 9.00 -2.56 2.58
C LEU A 107 9.78 -2.97 1.34
N VAL A 108 9.84 -4.28 1.10
CA VAL A 108 10.62 -4.88 0.03
C VAL A 108 9.78 -5.87 -0.76
N LEU A 109 10.24 -6.29 -1.93
CA LEU A 109 9.60 -7.37 -2.66
C LEU A 109 9.72 -8.69 -1.89
N ASP A 110 8.81 -9.63 -2.13
CA ASP A 110 8.93 -11.01 -1.67
C ASP A 110 10.29 -11.63 -2.03
N GLU A 111 10.85 -12.48 -1.17
CA GLU A 111 12.19 -13.07 -1.36
C GLU A 111 12.31 -13.91 -2.64
N GLY A 112 11.24 -14.62 -3.01
CA GLY A 112 11.20 -15.39 -4.25
C GLY A 112 11.30 -14.47 -5.48
N LEU A 113 10.63 -13.33 -5.42
CA LEU A 113 10.73 -12.29 -6.46
C LEU A 113 12.10 -11.64 -6.48
N GLN A 114 12.69 -11.33 -5.31
CA GLN A 114 14.03 -10.77 -5.25
C GLN A 114 15.06 -11.67 -5.95
N LYS A 115 15.04 -12.97 -5.64
CA LYS A 115 15.93 -13.96 -6.28
C LYS A 115 15.68 -14.09 -7.78
N ARG A 116 14.41 -14.10 -8.20
CA ARG A 116 14.03 -14.30 -9.61
C ARG A 116 14.44 -13.14 -10.51
N TYR A 117 14.32 -11.91 -10.00
CA TYR A 117 14.59 -10.68 -10.76
C TYR A 117 15.96 -10.07 -10.46
N ASP A 118 16.79 -10.77 -9.67
CA ASP A 118 18.10 -10.32 -9.21
C ASP A 118 18.03 -8.92 -8.58
N VAL A 119 17.09 -8.76 -7.64
CA VAL A 119 16.83 -7.49 -6.97
C VAL A 119 17.76 -7.35 -5.79
N THR A 120 18.48 -6.24 -5.75
CA THR A 120 19.33 -5.83 -4.63
C THR A 120 18.81 -4.54 -4.04
N TYR A 121 19.04 -4.35 -2.74
CA TYR A 121 18.69 -3.13 -2.02
C TYR A 121 19.95 -2.39 -1.59
N ASP A 122 19.83 -1.08 -1.44
CA ASP A 122 20.84 -0.28 -0.76
C ASP A 122 20.91 -0.62 0.75
N GLU A 123 21.93 -0.10 1.43
CA GLU A 123 22.15 -0.39 2.86
C GLU A 123 20.97 0.00 3.75
N SER A 124 20.20 1.01 3.33
CA SER A 124 19.03 1.50 4.07
C SER A 124 17.71 0.81 3.71
N TYR A 125 17.71 -0.09 2.73
CA TYR A 125 16.51 -0.70 2.15
C TYR A 125 15.46 0.33 1.68
N LYS A 126 15.93 1.50 1.24
CA LYS A 126 15.09 2.57 0.67
C LYS A 126 15.06 2.51 -0.84
N MET A 127 16.09 2.00 -1.47
CA MET A 127 16.23 1.91 -2.92
C MET A 127 16.48 0.47 -3.32
N GLY A 128 15.67 -0.03 -4.26
CA GLY A 128 15.84 -1.37 -4.83
C GLY A 128 16.19 -1.29 -6.30
N TYR A 129 17.10 -2.16 -6.73
CA TYR A 129 17.68 -2.17 -8.07
C TYR A 129 17.54 -3.54 -8.70
N ALA A 130 17.23 -3.57 -10.00
CA ALA A 130 17.34 -4.77 -10.82
C ALA A 130 18.09 -4.42 -12.10
N LYS A 131 19.09 -5.24 -12.46
CA LYS A 131 19.96 -4.97 -13.63
C LYS A 131 20.51 -3.53 -13.64
N ASN A 132 20.96 -3.05 -12.48
CA ASN A 132 21.45 -1.68 -12.23
C ASN A 132 20.44 -0.54 -12.49
N SER A 133 19.16 -0.85 -12.65
CA SER A 133 18.10 0.16 -12.79
C SER A 133 17.34 0.29 -11.47
N LEU A 134 17.01 1.52 -11.06
CA LEU A 134 16.20 1.78 -9.88
C LEU A 134 14.76 1.30 -10.13
N ILE A 135 14.30 0.29 -9.39
CA ILE A 135 12.97 -0.30 -9.56
C ILE A 135 12.03 -0.03 -8.39
N SER A 136 12.56 0.27 -7.20
CA SER A 136 11.72 0.53 -6.02
C SER A 136 12.26 1.67 -5.18
N LEU A 137 11.35 2.46 -4.62
CA LEU A 137 11.63 3.54 -3.68
C LEU A 137 10.72 3.40 -2.47
N PHE A 138 11.32 3.30 -1.28
CA PHE A 138 10.62 3.35 -0.02
C PHE A 138 10.89 4.70 0.67
N GLU A 139 9.83 5.46 0.90
CA GLU A 139 9.86 6.74 1.60
C GLU A 139 9.12 6.58 2.92
N ASN A 140 9.62 7.22 3.98
CA ASN A 140 8.92 7.35 5.24
C ASN A 140 9.24 8.71 5.85
N TRP A 141 8.27 9.28 6.55
CA TRP A 141 8.42 10.56 7.22
C TRP A 141 7.42 10.68 8.36
N ASN A 142 7.73 11.57 9.29
CA ASN A 142 6.82 12.01 10.32
C ASN A 142 7.13 13.46 10.63
N GLU A 143 6.13 14.32 10.47
CA GLU A 143 6.19 15.75 10.74
C GLU A 143 5.09 16.15 11.75
N ILE A 144 4.48 15.14 12.39
CA ILE A 144 3.43 15.34 13.37
C ILE A 144 4.05 15.91 14.64
N SER A 145 3.57 17.08 15.07
CA SER A 145 4.02 17.66 16.33
C SER A 145 3.61 16.80 17.53
N ASN A 146 4.42 16.88 18.58
CA ASN A 146 4.13 16.27 19.88
C ASN A 146 3.06 17.03 20.67
N ASP A 147 2.33 17.96 20.04
CA ASP A 147 1.26 18.70 20.71
C ASP A 147 0.16 17.75 21.18
N GLU A 148 -0.36 18.00 22.38
CA GLU A 148 -1.53 17.27 22.88
C GLU A 148 -2.66 17.33 21.85
N HIS A 149 -3.33 16.21 21.64
CA HIS A 149 -4.43 16.10 20.68
C HIS A 149 -5.49 17.21 20.84
N ARG A 150 -5.75 17.68 22.07
CA ARG A 150 -6.70 18.76 22.37
C ARG A 150 -6.25 20.13 21.85
N ASN A 151 -4.95 20.32 21.67
CA ASN A 151 -4.35 21.57 21.21
C ASN A 151 -4.21 21.63 19.69
N ARG A 152 -4.35 20.49 18.97
CA ARG A 152 -4.29 20.44 17.50
C ARG A 152 -5.26 21.38 16.81
N LYS A 153 -6.44 21.65 17.40
CA LYS A 153 -7.41 22.63 16.85
C LYS A 153 -6.86 24.06 16.74
N TYR A 154 -5.81 24.39 17.50
CA TYR A 154 -5.13 25.68 17.44
C TYR A 154 -3.93 25.67 16.49
N ASN A 155 -3.54 24.49 15.99
CA ASN A 155 -2.52 24.37 14.96
C ASN A 155 -3.16 24.67 13.59
N THR A 156 -2.69 25.72 12.93
CA THR A 156 -3.15 26.11 11.58
C THR A 156 -2.27 25.53 10.47
N GLY A 157 -1.19 24.83 10.84
CA GLY A 157 -0.31 24.12 9.93
C GLY A 157 -0.89 22.81 9.42
N VAL A 158 -0.25 22.30 8.38
CA VAL A 158 -0.48 20.95 7.86
C VAL A 158 0.61 20.06 8.41
N GLU A 159 0.23 18.96 9.03
CA GLU A 159 1.17 17.96 9.52
C GLU A 159 0.94 16.65 8.79
N SER A 160 2.02 15.94 8.47
CA SER A 160 1.90 14.67 7.77
C SER A 160 2.84 13.63 8.34
N SER A 161 2.41 12.38 8.28
CA SER A 161 3.29 11.24 8.46
C SER A 161 2.92 10.18 7.46
N GLY A 162 3.86 9.30 7.17
CA GLY A 162 3.55 8.19 6.31
C GLY A 162 4.75 7.34 5.97
N SER A 163 4.41 6.30 5.23
CA SER A 163 5.36 5.40 4.62
C SER A 163 4.78 4.88 3.32
N ILE A 164 5.58 4.89 2.27
CA ILE A 164 5.14 4.55 0.92
C ILE A 164 6.23 3.75 0.23
N LEU A 165 5.84 2.59 -0.30
CA LEU A 165 6.61 1.87 -1.29
C LEU A 165 6.07 2.20 -2.70
N LYS A 166 6.99 2.65 -3.54
CA LYS A 166 6.77 2.92 -4.96
C LYS A 166 7.57 1.95 -5.81
N ILE A 167 7.03 1.56 -6.96
CA ILE A 167 7.68 0.68 -7.94
C ILE A 167 7.68 1.35 -9.31
N SER A 168 8.79 1.24 -10.06
CA SER A 168 8.86 1.72 -11.44
C SER A 168 7.71 1.15 -12.26
N LYS A 169 7.05 2.00 -13.02
CA LYS A 169 5.96 1.64 -13.92
C LYS A 169 6.42 0.62 -14.97
N GLU A 170 7.60 0.83 -15.54
CA GLU A 170 8.21 -0.04 -16.53
C GLU A 170 8.48 -1.43 -15.94
N PHE A 171 9.15 -1.48 -14.78
CA PHE A 171 9.41 -2.73 -14.08
C PHE A 171 8.11 -3.46 -13.71
N LEU A 172 7.12 -2.74 -13.16
CA LEU A 172 5.85 -3.32 -12.75
C LEU A 172 5.13 -4.00 -13.93
N VAL A 173 5.08 -3.34 -15.10
CA VAL A 173 4.43 -3.89 -16.28
C VAL A 173 5.20 -5.09 -16.84
N GLU A 174 6.53 -5.05 -16.86
CA GLU A 174 7.36 -6.19 -17.27
C GLU A 174 7.17 -7.39 -16.34
N PHE A 175 7.24 -7.15 -15.04
CA PHE A 175 7.00 -8.12 -13.98
C PHE A 175 5.64 -8.81 -14.11
N LEU A 176 4.55 -8.06 -14.24
CA LEU A 176 3.20 -8.63 -14.35
C LEU A 176 3.04 -9.49 -15.62
N LYS A 177 3.67 -9.09 -16.74
CA LYS A 177 3.69 -9.91 -17.97
C LYS A 177 4.43 -11.22 -17.77
N GLN A 178 5.62 -11.19 -17.16
CA GLN A 178 6.44 -12.37 -16.95
C GLN A 178 5.79 -13.36 -15.97
N GLU A 179 5.16 -12.85 -14.91
CA GLU A 179 4.42 -13.67 -13.95
C GLU A 179 3.06 -14.14 -14.47
N LYS A 180 2.57 -13.58 -15.58
CA LYS A 180 1.20 -13.79 -16.10
C LYS A 180 0.14 -13.53 -15.02
N LYS A 181 0.33 -12.42 -14.30
CA LYS A 181 -0.54 -11.97 -13.22
C LYS A 181 -1.01 -10.55 -13.50
N ASP A 182 -2.11 -10.18 -12.86
CA ASP A 182 -2.51 -8.79 -12.72
C ASP A 182 -2.28 -8.34 -11.27
N LEU A 183 -2.30 -7.03 -11.04
CA LEU A 183 -2.19 -6.46 -9.70
C LEU A 183 -3.52 -5.80 -9.33
N ILE A 184 -4.08 -6.18 -8.19
CA ILE A 184 -5.19 -5.45 -7.58
C ILE A 184 -4.66 -4.53 -6.49
N LEU A 185 -5.13 -3.29 -6.47
CA LEU A 185 -4.77 -2.28 -5.49
C LEU A 185 -6.03 -1.83 -4.75
N ARG A 186 -5.95 -1.87 -3.43
CA ARG A 186 -6.91 -1.27 -2.52
C ARG A 186 -6.36 0.03 -1.98
N CYS A 187 -7.16 1.08 -2.08
CA CYS A 187 -6.94 2.36 -1.42
C CYS A 187 -8.13 2.65 -0.50
N ILE A 188 -7.88 2.81 0.80
CA ILE A 188 -8.89 3.24 1.78
C ILE A 188 -8.58 4.67 2.16
N ILE A 189 -9.58 5.55 2.10
CA ILE A 189 -9.50 6.94 2.52
C ILE A 189 -10.46 7.13 3.70
N ASP A 190 -9.92 7.30 4.90
CA ASP A 190 -10.69 7.63 6.10
C ASP A 190 -10.52 9.10 6.47
N ARG A 191 -11.60 9.72 6.93
CA ARG A 191 -11.65 11.15 7.26
C ARG A 191 -12.35 11.34 8.58
N GLN A 192 -11.66 11.98 9.52
CA GLN A 192 -12.21 12.34 10.82
C GLN A 192 -12.24 13.86 10.91
N LEU A 193 -13.44 14.42 11.00
CA LEU A 193 -13.64 15.86 11.16
C LEU A 193 -13.85 16.21 12.63
N GLU A 194 -13.43 17.41 13.03
CA GLU A 194 -13.65 17.93 14.40
C GLU A 194 -15.15 17.97 14.74
N GLU A 195 -15.96 18.47 13.80
CA GLU A 195 -17.41 18.40 13.88
C GLU A 195 -17.87 16.97 13.65
N ARG A 196 -17.89 16.19 14.74
CA ARG A 196 -18.51 14.87 14.76
C ARG A 196 -20.02 15.05 14.68
N HIS A 197 -20.56 14.94 13.47
CA HIS A 197 -21.94 14.46 13.37
C HIS A 197 -21.93 13.03 13.87
N TYR A 198 -22.36 12.81 15.13
CA TYR A 198 -22.78 11.49 15.63
C TYR A 198 -23.97 11.02 14.79
N ARG A 199 -23.70 10.60 13.56
CA ARG A 199 -24.57 9.71 12.81
C ARG A 199 -24.17 8.30 13.24
N GLU A 200 -25.17 7.44 13.41
CA GLU A 200 -24.97 6.00 13.54
C GLU A 200 -23.80 5.54 12.67
N ARG A 201 -22.95 4.67 13.22
CA ARG A 201 -21.87 4.04 12.46
C ARG A 201 -22.52 3.39 11.23
N ASP A 202 -22.38 4.02 10.07
CA ASP A 202 -22.97 3.50 8.85
C ASP A 202 -22.27 2.18 8.56
N SER A 203 -23.03 1.09 8.56
CA SER A 203 -22.52 -0.24 8.24
C SER A 203 -22.02 -0.35 6.79
N ASP A 204 -22.29 0.67 5.97
CA ASP A 204 -21.84 0.78 4.59
C ASP A 204 -20.89 1.97 4.41
N ASN A 205 -19.60 1.72 4.45
CA ASN A 205 -18.53 2.70 4.26
C ASN A 205 -17.76 2.46 2.95
N ARG A 206 -18.37 1.78 1.97
CA ARG A 206 -17.79 1.48 0.64
C ARG A 206 -17.21 2.67 -0.09
N TYR A 207 -17.76 3.87 0.15
CA TYR A 207 -17.29 5.10 -0.48
C TYR A 207 -15.85 5.46 -0.10
N GLN A 208 -15.36 4.98 1.05
CA GLN A 208 -13.98 5.12 1.52
C GLN A 208 -13.01 4.25 0.72
N VAL A 209 -13.50 3.18 0.08
CA VAL A 209 -12.66 2.21 -0.64
C VAL A 209 -12.62 2.52 -2.13
N LYS A 210 -11.41 2.59 -2.69
CA LYS A 210 -11.12 2.66 -4.12
C LYS A 210 -10.34 1.42 -4.51
N LEU A 211 -10.87 0.68 -5.48
CA LEU A 211 -10.19 -0.48 -6.06
C LEU A 211 -9.72 -0.16 -7.47
N TYR A 212 -8.49 -0.56 -7.75
CA TYR A 212 -7.87 -0.46 -9.07
C TYR A 212 -7.31 -1.82 -9.47
N LEU A 213 -7.50 -2.19 -10.73
CA LEU A 213 -6.94 -3.41 -11.30
C LEU A 213 -5.96 -3.02 -12.41
N ILE A 214 -4.69 -3.34 -12.22
CA ILE A 214 -3.62 -3.11 -13.17
C ILE A 214 -3.37 -4.43 -13.90
N LYS A 215 -3.73 -4.46 -15.17
CA LYS A 215 -3.54 -5.62 -16.04
C LYS A 215 -2.06 -5.73 -16.44
N ALA A 216 -1.60 -6.94 -16.75
CA ALA A 216 -0.25 -7.17 -17.25
C ALA A 216 0.14 -6.31 -18.46
N ASN A 217 -0.81 -5.87 -19.29
CA ASN A 217 -0.53 -4.98 -20.42
C ASN A 217 -0.37 -3.49 -20.04
N GLY A 218 -0.42 -3.15 -18.75
CA GLY A 218 -0.36 -1.78 -18.23
C GLY A 218 -1.70 -1.05 -18.20
N THR A 219 -2.81 -1.69 -18.60
CA THR A 219 -4.14 -1.07 -18.49
C THR A 219 -4.58 -1.05 -17.04
N VAL A 220 -5.01 0.10 -16.54
CA VAL A 220 -5.66 0.23 -15.24
C VAL A 220 -7.16 0.34 -15.42
N LYS A 221 -7.88 -0.47 -14.66
CA LYS A 221 -9.33 -0.53 -14.63
C LYS A 221 -9.83 -0.20 -13.23
N THR A 222 -10.99 0.42 -13.16
CA THR A 222 -11.81 0.53 -11.97
C THR A 222 -13.27 0.31 -12.38
N LEU A 223 -14.16 0.04 -11.44
CA LEU A 223 -15.53 -0.36 -11.77
C LEU A 223 -16.38 0.79 -12.32
N ARG A 224 -16.06 2.02 -11.93
CA ARG A 224 -16.74 3.24 -12.40
C ARG A 224 -15.67 4.25 -12.85
N GLY A 225 -15.33 4.24 -14.13
CA GLY A 225 -14.32 5.14 -14.70
C GLY A 225 -13.90 4.78 -16.12
N VAL A 226 -13.07 5.63 -16.72
CA VAL A 226 -12.41 5.35 -17.99
C VAL A 226 -11.13 4.57 -17.72
N ASN A 227 -10.84 3.56 -18.55
CA ASN A 227 -9.57 2.84 -18.47
C ASN A 227 -8.43 3.78 -18.84
N TYR A 228 -7.35 3.75 -18.08
CA TYR A 228 -6.12 4.49 -18.39
C TYR A 228 -4.95 3.52 -18.52
N LYS A 229 -3.85 3.96 -19.14
CA LYS A 229 -2.67 3.13 -19.37
C LYS A 229 -1.51 3.66 -18.53
N ILE A 230 -0.78 2.74 -17.91
CA ILE A 230 0.52 3.04 -17.31
C ILE A 230 1.52 3.14 -18.46
N GLY A 231 2.01 4.36 -18.73
CA GLY A 231 2.93 4.67 -19.83
C GLY A 231 2.23 5.42 -20.95
#